data_AF-A0A832I9H6-F1
#
_entry.id   AF-A0A832I9H6-F1
#
_cell.length_a   1.000
_cell.length_b   1.000
_cell.length_c   1.000
_cell.angle_alpha   90.00
_cell.angle_beta   90.00
_cell.angle_gamma   90.00
#
_symmetry.space_group_name_H-M   'P 1'
#
loop_
_entity.id
_entity.type
_entity.pdbx_description
1 polymer ?
#
loop_
_entity_poly.entity_id
_entity_poly.type
_entity_poly.pdbx_seq_one_letter_code
_entity_poly.pdbx_strand_id
1 'polypeptide(L)'
;MSPKKAEILKLEIWGGLFIVFLGSLLHFTFAWLGRFWLVGIFSSVNESVWEHLKLAVFPATFWFLVEKFWLKKEAPNFVLAKIAGIFLMPALIVAIFYAYTAVLGRNILVLDILSFVVAVVIGQILTLRILFLPPVKKNYSWIAVGFLIILLLCFGIFTFWPPKIFLFKDPVRGLFGTAASKETKKVCFGSRCFKVELARTRKEQERGLMFRKELAEDGGMLFVFEEEGIYPFWMKNTLIPLDIIWLDKKGRVVFVSRDTQPCEKEKPCVAIFPPKQAKFVLEIKGGMAANIGLEVGEEMREEN
;
A
#
# COMPACT_ATOMS: atom_id res chain seq x y z
N MET A 1 -5.72 -34.75 21.83
CA MET A 1 -5.59 -34.52 20.38
C MET A 1 -4.56 -35.50 19.83
N SER A 2 -4.80 -36.20 18.72
CA SER A 2 -3.79 -37.14 18.19
C SER A 2 -2.52 -36.36 17.78
N PRO A 3 -1.32 -36.98 17.83
CA PRO A 3 -0.06 -36.30 17.48
C PRO A 3 -0.12 -35.62 16.10
N LYS A 4 -0.77 -36.29 15.15
CA LYS A 4 -0.98 -35.81 13.78
C LYS A 4 -1.90 -34.59 13.68
N LYS A 5 -2.96 -34.52 14.50
CA LYS A 5 -3.82 -33.33 14.58
C LYS A 5 -3.06 -32.13 15.16
N ALA A 6 -2.14 -32.37 16.10
CA ALA A 6 -1.29 -31.32 16.66
C ALA A 6 -0.30 -30.76 15.62
N GLU A 7 0.25 -31.63 14.77
CA GLU A 7 1.16 -31.23 13.70
C GLU A 7 0.46 -30.39 12.63
N ILE A 8 -0.72 -30.82 12.17
CA ILE A 8 -1.56 -30.04 11.24
C ILE A 8 -1.88 -28.67 11.84
N LEU A 9 -2.31 -28.62 13.12
CA LEU A 9 -2.60 -27.35 13.79
C LEU A 9 -1.39 -26.40 13.79
N LYS A 10 -0.19 -26.92 14.06
CA LYS A 10 1.04 -26.11 14.03
C LYS A 10 1.31 -25.54 12.65
N LEU A 11 1.16 -26.34 11.59
CA LEU A 11 1.37 -25.89 10.20
C LEU A 11 0.37 -24.80 9.80
N GLU A 12 -0.89 -24.91 10.20
CA GLU A 12 -1.92 -23.89 9.92
C GLU A 12 -1.64 -22.58 10.68
N ILE A 13 -1.16 -22.67 11.94
CA ILE A 13 -0.74 -21.49 12.71
C ILE A 13 0.45 -20.80 12.02
N TRP A 14 1.48 -21.56 11.63
CA TRP A 14 2.63 -21.03 10.89
C TRP A 14 2.21 -20.43 9.55
N GLY A 15 1.26 -21.06 8.85
CA GLY A 15 0.68 -20.53 7.63
C GLY A 15 -0.04 -19.21 7.84
N GLY A 16 -0.83 -19.09 8.91
CA GLY A 16 -1.48 -17.84 9.29
C GLY A 16 -0.46 -16.70 9.51
N LEU A 17 0.59 -16.97 10.30
CA LEU A 17 1.66 -16.00 10.55
C LEU A 17 2.40 -15.62 9.25
N PHE A 18 2.69 -16.60 8.40
CA PHE A 18 3.33 -16.39 7.11
C PHE A 18 2.48 -15.49 6.20
N ILE A 19 1.17 -15.74 6.11
CA ILE A 19 0.24 -14.95 5.29
C ILE A 19 0.20 -13.50 5.79
N VAL A 20 0.10 -13.29 7.11
CA VAL A 20 0.09 -11.93 7.67
C VAL A 20 1.39 -11.20 7.38
N PHE A 21 2.53 -11.86 7.58
CA PHE A 21 3.85 -11.28 7.34
C PHE A 21 4.07 -10.94 5.86
N LEU A 22 3.89 -11.93 4.97
CA LEU A 22 4.12 -11.74 3.54
C LEU A 22 3.08 -10.79 2.93
N GLY A 23 1.82 -10.86 3.36
CA GLY A 23 0.79 -9.91 2.94
C GLY A 23 1.13 -8.47 3.30
N SER A 24 1.61 -8.25 4.52
CA SER A 24 2.08 -6.93 4.96
C SER A 24 3.27 -6.45 4.13
N LEU A 25 4.20 -7.34 3.77
CA LEU A 25 5.34 -7.01 2.91
C LEU A 25 4.89 -6.64 1.48
N LEU A 26 3.97 -7.42 0.91
CA LEU A 26 3.43 -7.22 -0.44
C LEU A 26 2.66 -5.91 -0.59
N HIS A 27 2.29 -5.25 0.49
CA HIS A 27 1.72 -3.91 0.44
C HIS A 27 2.71 -2.85 -0.09
N PHE A 28 4.01 -3.08 0.10
CA PHE A 28 5.06 -2.10 -0.20
C PHE A 28 5.90 -2.47 -1.43
N THR A 29 5.93 -3.74 -1.81
CA THR A 29 6.83 -4.26 -2.85
C THR A 29 6.65 -3.59 -4.21
N PHE A 30 5.42 -3.23 -4.61
CA PHE A 30 5.19 -2.53 -5.87
C PHE A 30 5.91 -1.18 -5.91
N ALA A 31 5.82 -0.40 -4.83
CA ALA A 31 6.51 0.89 -4.73
C ALA A 31 8.04 0.72 -4.59
N TRP A 32 8.51 -0.28 -3.84
CA TRP A 32 9.94 -0.53 -3.63
C TRP A 32 10.65 -0.97 -4.90
N LEU A 33 9.99 -1.75 -5.75
CA LEU A 33 10.53 -2.26 -7.02
C LEU A 33 10.26 -1.34 -8.20
N GLY A 34 10.16 -0.03 -7.96
CA GLY A 34 10.02 0.97 -9.02
C GLY A 34 8.74 0.83 -9.84
N ARG A 35 7.68 0.24 -9.25
CA ARG A 35 6.38 0.01 -9.90
C ARG A 35 6.45 -0.90 -11.12
N PHE A 36 7.33 -1.90 -11.06
CA PHE A 36 7.43 -2.93 -12.08
C PHE A 36 6.09 -3.65 -12.25
N TRP A 37 5.59 -3.72 -13.48
CA TRP A 37 4.22 -4.17 -13.76
C TRP A 37 3.96 -5.60 -13.28
N LEU A 38 4.92 -6.53 -13.40
CA LEU A 38 4.75 -7.91 -12.92
C LEU A 38 4.50 -7.98 -11.41
N VAL A 39 5.10 -7.07 -10.64
CA VAL A 39 4.90 -6.99 -9.18
C VAL A 39 3.47 -6.56 -8.88
N GLY A 40 2.88 -5.70 -9.72
CA GLY A 40 1.50 -5.27 -9.59
C GLY A 40 0.48 -6.41 -9.67
N ILE A 41 0.82 -7.56 -10.26
CA ILE A 41 -0.09 -8.72 -10.32
C ILE A 41 -0.41 -9.25 -8.92
N PHE A 42 0.56 -9.24 -8.00
CA PHE A 42 0.43 -9.86 -6.67
C PHE A 42 0.61 -8.88 -5.50
N SER A 43 1.12 -7.68 -5.77
CA SER A 43 1.30 -6.59 -4.80
C SER A 43 0.21 -5.54 -4.99
N SER A 44 -0.13 -4.79 -3.94
CA SER A 44 -1.09 -3.69 -4.04
C SER A 44 -0.51 -2.52 -4.84
N VAL A 45 -1.21 -2.08 -5.89
CA VAL A 45 -0.78 -0.93 -6.72
C VAL A 45 -1.38 0.41 -6.25
N ASN A 46 -2.41 0.36 -5.41
CA ASN A 46 -3.09 1.50 -4.81
C ASN A 46 -3.79 1.10 -3.49
N GLU A 47 -4.52 2.01 -2.86
CA GLU A 47 -5.16 1.80 -1.56
C GLU A 47 -6.64 1.33 -1.66
N SER A 48 -7.08 0.82 -2.81
CA SER A 48 -8.42 0.26 -2.98
C SER A 48 -8.55 -1.10 -2.31
N VAL A 49 -9.78 -1.42 -1.85
CA VAL A 49 -10.07 -2.71 -1.20
C VAL A 49 -9.64 -3.88 -2.07
N TRP A 50 -9.92 -3.85 -3.38
CA TRP A 50 -9.48 -4.88 -4.33
C TRP A 50 -7.98 -5.19 -4.25
N GLU A 51 -7.15 -4.15 -4.17
CA GLU A 51 -5.70 -4.29 -4.12
C GLU A 51 -5.23 -4.86 -2.78
N HIS A 52 -5.91 -4.53 -1.67
CA HIS A 52 -5.64 -5.14 -0.36
C HIS A 52 -6.07 -6.61 -0.29
N LEU A 53 -7.10 -7.05 -1.02
CA LEU A 53 -7.50 -8.47 -1.05
C LEU A 53 -6.37 -9.38 -1.56
N LYS A 54 -5.52 -8.89 -2.47
CA LYS A 54 -4.36 -9.64 -2.98
C LYS A 54 -3.38 -10.01 -1.87
N LEU A 55 -3.27 -9.17 -0.85
CA LEU A 55 -2.36 -9.35 0.28
C LEU A 55 -2.75 -10.56 1.16
N ALA A 56 -4.02 -11.01 1.11
CA ALA A 56 -4.43 -12.29 1.69
C ALA A 56 -4.29 -13.44 0.68
N VAL A 57 -4.81 -13.25 -0.53
CA VAL A 57 -4.99 -14.34 -1.50
C VAL A 57 -3.67 -14.88 -2.04
N PHE A 58 -2.72 -14.01 -2.42
CA PHE A 58 -1.44 -14.47 -2.99
C PHE A 58 -0.56 -15.18 -1.95
N PRO A 59 -0.34 -14.63 -0.74
CA PRO A 59 0.38 -15.35 0.31
C PRO A 59 -0.28 -16.67 0.71
N ALA A 60 -1.61 -16.70 0.82
CA ALA A 60 -2.33 -17.93 1.16
C ALA A 60 -2.22 -18.99 0.05
N THR A 61 -2.28 -18.57 -1.22
CA THR A 61 -2.05 -19.44 -2.37
C THR A 61 -0.62 -19.97 -2.38
N PHE A 62 0.37 -19.12 -2.12
CA PHE A 62 1.78 -19.54 -2.02
C PHE A 62 1.96 -20.55 -0.89
N TRP A 63 1.42 -20.27 0.30
CA TRP A 63 1.48 -21.21 1.42
C TRP A 63 0.80 -22.53 1.11
N PHE A 64 -0.38 -22.52 0.47
CA PHE A 64 -1.04 -23.72 -0.03
C PHE A 64 -0.14 -24.55 -0.95
N LEU A 65 0.59 -23.90 -1.87
CA LEU A 65 1.49 -24.58 -2.80
C LEU A 65 2.71 -25.19 -2.11
N VAL A 66 3.18 -24.60 -1.02
CA VAL A 66 4.23 -25.13 -0.16
C VAL A 66 3.65 -26.31 0.62
N GLU A 67 2.64 -26.09 1.43
CA GLU A 67 2.09 -27.06 2.37
C GLU A 67 1.56 -28.35 1.72
N LYS A 68 1.19 -28.31 0.42
CA LYS A 68 0.79 -29.51 -0.33
C LYS A 68 1.85 -30.63 -0.29
N PHE A 69 3.13 -30.30 -0.13
CA PHE A 69 4.21 -31.30 -0.08
C PHE A 69 4.20 -32.12 1.22
N TRP A 70 3.65 -31.56 2.30
CA TRP A 70 3.56 -32.22 3.61
C TRP A 70 2.18 -32.82 3.86
N LEU A 71 1.10 -32.05 3.66
CA LEU A 71 -0.24 -32.42 4.16
C LEU A 71 -1.14 -33.12 3.14
N LYS A 72 -0.88 -32.99 1.82
CA LYS A 72 -1.82 -33.49 0.79
C LYS A 72 -2.03 -35.01 0.87
N LYS A 73 -1.00 -35.77 1.25
CA LYS A 73 -1.10 -37.23 1.41
C LYS A 73 -1.89 -37.63 2.65
N GLU A 74 -2.00 -36.71 3.61
CA GLU A 74 -2.52 -37.00 4.95
C GLU A 74 -3.97 -36.55 5.13
N ALA A 75 -4.42 -35.57 4.34
CA ALA A 75 -5.74 -35.00 4.41
C ALA A 75 -6.46 -35.06 3.04
N PRO A 76 -7.49 -35.92 2.88
CA PRO A 76 -8.17 -36.09 1.58
C PRO A 76 -8.90 -34.81 1.13
N ASN A 77 -9.33 -33.98 2.08
CA ASN A 77 -10.02 -32.71 1.82
C ASN A 77 -9.07 -31.51 1.65
N PHE A 78 -7.74 -31.73 1.62
CA PHE A 78 -6.73 -30.67 1.67
C PHE A 78 -6.95 -29.54 0.65
N VAL A 79 -7.13 -29.89 -0.62
CA VAL A 79 -7.29 -28.89 -1.70
C VAL A 79 -8.55 -28.05 -1.48
N LEU A 80 -9.68 -28.69 -1.16
CA LEU A 80 -10.93 -27.98 -0.91
C LEU A 80 -10.84 -27.08 0.33
N ALA A 81 -10.25 -27.59 1.42
CA ALA A 81 -10.09 -26.85 2.67
C ALA A 81 -9.27 -25.57 2.50
N LYS A 82 -8.17 -25.66 1.74
CA LYS A 82 -7.28 -24.52 1.48
C LYS A 82 -7.95 -23.47 0.61
N ILE A 83 -8.58 -23.90 -0.48
CA ILE A 83 -9.28 -22.99 -1.38
C ILE A 83 -10.46 -22.32 -0.67
N ALA A 84 -11.24 -23.05 0.12
CA ALA A 84 -12.32 -22.46 0.91
C ALA A 84 -11.82 -21.37 1.87
N GLY A 85 -10.68 -21.58 2.54
CA GLY A 85 -10.02 -20.55 3.35
C GLY A 85 -9.59 -19.33 2.52
N ILE A 86 -8.95 -19.55 1.37
CA ILE A 86 -8.50 -18.49 0.45
C ILE A 86 -9.68 -17.63 -0.05
N PHE A 87 -10.87 -18.21 -0.24
CA PHE A 87 -12.07 -17.46 -0.63
C PHE A 87 -12.76 -16.77 0.55
N LEU A 88 -12.72 -17.36 1.75
CA LEU A 88 -13.35 -16.77 2.93
C LEU A 88 -12.62 -15.50 3.38
N MET A 89 -11.28 -15.49 3.37
CA MET A 89 -10.48 -14.35 3.77
C MET A 89 -10.89 -13.03 3.07
N PRO A 90 -10.91 -12.93 1.73
CA PRO A 90 -11.30 -11.70 1.05
C PRO A 90 -12.78 -11.33 1.28
N ALA A 91 -13.68 -12.31 1.39
CA ALA A 91 -15.08 -12.04 1.69
C ALA A 91 -15.24 -11.37 3.07
N LEU A 92 -14.50 -11.84 4.07
CA LEU A 92 -14.49 -11.24 5.42
C LEU A 92 -13.84 -9.85 5.43
N ILE A 93 -12.74 -9.65 4.70
CA ILE A 93 -12.11 -8.33 4.59
C ILE A 93 -13.09 -7.32 4.02
N VAL A 94 -13.77 -7.65 2.91
CA VAL A 94 -14.81 -6.77 2.31
C VAL A 94 -15.92 -6.50 3.32
N ALA A 95 -16.47 -7.54 3.96
CA ALA A 95 -17.58 -7.39 4.90
C ALA A 95 -17.21 -6.50 6.10
N ILE A 96 -16.07 -6.75 6.73
CA ILE A 96 -15.61 -6.00 7.91
C ILE A 96 -15.29 -4.56 7.52
N PHE A 97 -14.55 -4.36 6.42
CA PHE A 97 -14.16 -3.04 5.93
C PHE A 97 -15.39 -2.14 5.69
N TYR A 98 -16.34 -2.60 4.88
CA TYR A 98 -17.52 -1.79 4.57
C TYR A 98 -18.47 -1.64 5.76
N ALA A 99 -18.52 -2.62 6.68
CA ALA A 99 -19.31 -2.48 7.90
C ALA A 99 -18.76 -1.36 8.80
N TYR A 100 -17.44 -1.35 9.09
CA TYR A 100 -16.88 -0.36 10.00
C TYR A 100 -16.83 1.04 9.38
N THR A 101 -16.54 1.14 8.07
CA THR A 101 -16.50 2.42 7.37
C THR A 101 -17.88 3.04 7.23
N ALA A 102 -18.94 2.24 7.07
CA ALA A 102 -20.31 2.73 7.11
C ALA A 102 -20.70 3.35 8.48
N VAL A 103 -20.15 2.81 9.58
CA VAL A 103 -20.40 3.32 10.93
C VAL A 103 -19.56 4.56 11.26
N LEU A 104 -18.28 4.57 10.86
CA LEU A 104 -17.33 5.62 11.25
C LEU A 104 -17.20 6.76 10.23
N GLY A 105 -17.67 6.56 8.99
CA GLY A 105 -17.56 7.53 7.90
C GLY A 105 -16.14 7.76 7.37
N ARG A 106 -15.14 7.03 7.88
CA ARG A 106 -13.72 7.14 7.48
C ARG A 106 -13.00 5.80 7.59
N ASN A 107 -11.93 5.63 6.82
CA ASN A 107 -11.04 4.48 6.90
C ASN A 107 -10.01 4.69 8.00
N ILE A 108 -9.70 3.65 8.77
CA ILE A 108 -8.72 3.72 9.86
C ILE A 108 -7.72 2.58 9.67
N LEU A 109 -6.45 2.92 9.43
CA LEU A 109 -5.38 1.96 9.14
C LEU A 109 -5.28 0.82 10.16
N VAL A 110 -5.45 1.12 11.45
CA VAL A 110 -5.42 0.10 12.51
C VAL A 110 -6.56 -0.90 12.34
N LEU A 111 -7.77 -0.44 11.99
CA LEU A 111 -8.91 -1.31 11.73
C LEU A 111 -8.71 -2.14 10.46
N ASP A 112 -8.08 -1.57 9.44
CA ASP A 112 -7.73 -2.31 8.21
C ASP A 112 -6.79 -3.48 8.50
N ILE A 113 -5.70 -3.23 9.24
CA ILE A 113 -4.75 -4.28 9.63
C ILE A 113 -5.44 -5.33 10.51
N LEU A 114 -6.25 -4.91 11.48
CA LEU A 114 -6.98 -5.84 12.35
C LEU A 114 -7.98 -6.67 11.56
N SER A 115 -8.72 -6.08 10.63
CA SER A 115 -9.68 -6.80 9.77
C SER A 115 -8.99 -7.87 8.93
N PHE A 116 -7.80 -7.55 8.40
CA PHE A 116 -6.96 -8.49 7.66
C PHE A 116 -6.50 -9.65 8.55
N VAL A 117 -5.96 -9.38 9.74
CA VAL A 117 -5.52 -10.43 10.67
C VAL A 117 -6.68 -11.32 11.12
N VAL A 118 -7.83 -10.73 11.45
CA VAL A 118 -9.04 -11.47 11.83
C VAL A 118 -9.52 -12.36 10.69
N ALA A 119 -9.56 -11.85 9.46
CA ALA A 119 -9.94 -12.62 8.28
C ALA A 119 -9.00 -13.82 8.05
N VAL A 120 -7.69 -13.64 8.20
CA VAL A 120 -6.70 -14.73 8.10
C VAL A 120 -6.96 -15.78 9.18
N VAL A 121 -7.12 -15.39 10.45
CA VAL A 121 -7.38 -16.33 11.55
C VAL A 121 -8.66 -17.14 11.31
N ILE A 122 -9.76 -16.48 10.93
CA ILE A 122 -11.03 -17.16 10.65
C ILE A 122 -10.90 -18.08 9.42
N GLY A 123 -10.17 -17.65 8.39
CA GLY A 123 -9.84 -18.48 7.23
C GLY A 123 -9.09 -19.75 7.61
N GLN A 124 -8.06 -19.64 8.47
CA GLN A 124 -7.31 -20.80 8.97
C GLN A 124 -8.18 -21.73 9.82
N ILE A 125 -9.07 -21.18 10.66
CA ILE A 125 -10.03 -21.98 11.44
C ILE A 125 -10.98 -22.76 10.52
N LEU A 126 -11.48 -22.13 9.45
CA LEU A 126 -12.31 -22.82 8.46
C LEU A 126 -11.54 -23.95 7.78
N THR A 127 -10.32 -23.69 7.33
CA THR A 127 -9.46 -24.71 6.71
C THR A 127 -9.26 -25.90 7.65
N LEU A 128 -8.88 -25.66 8.90
CA LEU A 128 -8.77 -26.71 9.92
C LEU A 128 -10.04 -27.53 10.09
N ARG A 129 -11.22 -26.88 10.12
CA ARG A 129 -12.49 -27.59 10.22
C ARG A 129 -12.72 -28.51 9.03
N ILE A 130 -12.51 -28.03 7.80
CA ILE A 130 -12.74 -28.80 6.57
C ILE A 130 -11.74 -29.97 6.44
N LEU A 131 -10.49 -29.78 6.87
CA LEU A 131 -9.47 -30.83 6.86
C LEU A 131 -9.88 -32.07 7.67
N PHE A 132 -10.62 -31.87 8.77
CA PHE A 132 -11.07 -32.96 9.65
C PHE A 132 -12.48 -33.47 9.36
N LEU A 133 -13.14 -32.96 8.32
CA LEU A 133 -14.41 -33.53 7.85
C LEU A 133 -14.20 -34.89 7.18
N PRO A 134 -15.25 -35.72 7.09
CA PRO A 134 -15.22 -36.92 6.26
C PRO A 134 -14.81 -36.60 4.80
N PRO A 135 -14.15 -37.53 4.09
CA PRO A 135 -13.71 -37.30 2.72
C PRO A 135 -14.87 -36.90 1.80
N VAL A 136 -14.73 -35.79 1.10
CA VAL A 136 -15.72 -35.34 0.10
C VAL A 136 -15.37 -35.84 -1.30
N LYS A 137 -16.34 -35.80 -2.22
CA LYS A 137 -16.12 -36.18 -3.63
C LYS A 137 -15.03 -35.32 -4.26
N LYS A 138 -14.07 -35.97 -4.92
CA LYS A 138 -12.90 -35.33 -5.54
C LYS A 138 -13.26 -34.24 -6.58
N ASN A 139 -14.43 -34.34 -7.21
CA ASN A 139 -14.91 -33.35 -8.17
C ASN A 139 -15.02 -31.94 -7.56
N TYR A 140 -15.42 -31.82 -6.28
CA TYR A 140 -15.50 -30.53 -5.60
C TYR A 140 -14.13 -29.84 -5.49
N SER A 141 -13.07 -30.60 -5.26
CA SER A 141 -11.70 -30.06 -5.21
C SER A 141 -11.27 -29.51 -6.58
N TRP A 142 -11.62 -30.17 -7.68
CA TRP A 142 -11.29 -29.69 -9.03
C TRP A 142 -12.09 -28.44 -9.42
N ILE A 143 -13.37 -28.41 -9.06
CA ILE A 143 -14.22 -27.21 -9.23
C ILE A 143 -13.61 -26.03 -8.44
N ALA A 144 -13.21 -26.26 -7.19
CA ALA A 144 -12.57 -25.24 -6.36
C ALA A 144 -11.26 -24.72 -6.98
N VAL A 145 -10.43 -25.60 -7.56
CA VAL A 145 -9.22 -25.19 -8.28
C VAL A 145 -9.56 -24.31 -9.48
N GLY A 146 -10.61 -24.64 -10.24
CA GLY A 146 -11.10 -23.79 -11.34
C GLY A 146 -11.46 -22.39 -10.86
N PHE A 147 -12.21 -22.28 -9.76
CA PHE A 147 -12.54 -20.99 -9.15
C PHE A 147 -11.31 -20.22 -8.67
N LEU A 148 -10.33 -20.89 -8.04
CA LEU A 148 -9.08 -20.24 -7.62
C LEU A 148 -8.31 -19.66 -8.81
N ILE A 149 -8.21 -20.41 -9.92
CA ILE A 149 -7.55 -19.92 -11.14
C ILE A 149 -8.26 -18.68 -11.66
N ILE A 150 -9.60 -18.70 -11.74
CA ILE A 150 -10.40 -17.54 -12.16
C ILE A 150 -10.14 -16.34 -11.25
N LEU A 151 -10.14 -16.54 -9.93
CA LEU A 151 -9.86 -15.47 -8.95
C LEU A 151 -8.48 -14.84 -9.17
N LEU A 152 -7.44 -15.66 -9.35
CA LEU A 152 -6.07 -15.18 -9.60
C LEU A 152 -5.96 -14.44 -10.94
N LEU A 153 -6.63 -14.93 -11.99
CA LEU A 153 -6.72 -14.24 -13.28
C LEU A 153 -7.45 -12.90 -13.15
N CYS A 154 -8.55 -12.84 -12.40
CA CYS A 154 -9.26 -11.60 -12.12
C CYS A 154 -8.34 -10.58 -11.43
N PHE A 155 -7.56 -10.98 -10.42
CA PHE A 155 -6.59 -10.09 -9.79
C PHE A 155 -5.57 -9.55 -10.79
N GLY A 156 -5.00 -10.42 -11.63
CA GLY A 156 -4.06 -10.01 -12.68
C GLY A 156 -4.69 -9.04 -13.69
N ILE A 157 -5.90 -9.32 -14.18
CA ILE A 157 -6.56 -8.50 -15.21
C ILE A 157 -7.07 -7.18 -14.62
N PHE A 158 -7.84 -7.23 -13.54
CA PHE A 158 -8.53 -6.04 -13.02
C PHE A 158 -7.62 -5.06 -12.28
N THR A 159 -6.41 -5.45 -11.91
CA THR A 159 -5.40 -4.46 -11.45
C THR A 159 -5.00 -3.48 -12.57
N PHE A 160 -4.96 -3.94 -13.83
CA PHE A 160 -4.61 -3.08 -14.98
C PHE A 160 -5.83 -2.55 -15.73
N TRP A 161 -6.95 -3.30 -15.73
CA TRP A 161 -8.23 -2.90 -16.32
C TRP A 161 -9.36 -2.96 -15.28
N PRO A 162 -9.34 -2.06 -14.27
CA PRO A 162 -10.30 -2.09 -13.17
C PRO A 162 -11.71 -1.68 -13.62
N PRO A 163 -12.75 -2.46 -13.25
CA PRO A 163 -14.12 -1.98 -13.31
C PRO A 163 -14.30 -0.71 -12.47
N LYS A 164 -15.06 0.27 -13.00
CA LYS A 164 -15.29 1.57 -12.35
C LYS A 164 -16.37 1.48 -11.26
N ILE A 165 -16.17 0.60 -10.28
CA ILE A 165 -17.05 0.41 -9.12
C ILE A 165 -16.29 0.64 -7.81
N PHE A 166 -17.02 0.81 -6.72
CA PHE A 166 -16.47 1.20 -5.42
C PHE A 166 -15.32 0.30 -4.91
N LEU A 167 -15.36 -1.00 -5.20
CA LEU A 167 -14.33 -1.97 -4.78
C LEU A 167 -12.92 -1.66 -5.33
N PHE A 168 -12.84 -1.06 -6.52
CA PHE A 168 -11.58 -0.76 -7.23
C PHE A 168 -11.13 0.70 -7.09
N LYS A 169 -11.95 1.53 -6.45
CA LYS A 169 -11.68 2.95 -6.29
C LYS A 169 -10.72 3.14 -5.11
N ASP A 170 -9.60 3.79 -5.36
CA ASP A 170 -8.71 4.25 -4.30
C ASP A 170 -9.44 5.31 -3.46
N PRO A 171 -9.64 5.10 -2.14
CA PRO A 171 -10.39 6.03 -1.31
C PRO A 171 -9.65 7.35 -1.04
N VAL A 172 -8.35 7.39 -1.27
CA VAL A 172 -7.50 8.58 -1.07
C VAL A 172 -7.52 9.45 -2.31
N ARG A 173 -7.27 8.86 -3.49
CA ARG A 173 -7.10 9.60 -4.75
C ARG A 173 -8.35 9.63 -5.62
N GLY A 174 -9.29 8.73 -5.39
CA GLY A 174 -10.46 8.54 -6.25
C GLY A 174 -10.14 7.95 -7.63
N LEU A 175 -8.91 7.48 -7.84
CA LEU A 175 -8.41 6.87 -9.07
C LEU A 175 -8.52 5.33 -8.99
N PHE A 176 -8.23 4.66 -10.12
CA PHE A 176 -8.36 3.21 -10.25
C PHE A 176 -7.05 2.57 -10.74
N GLY A 177 -6.82 1.31 -10.34
CA GLY A 177 -5.68 0.51 -10.80
C GLY A 177 -4.33 1.20 -10.65
N THR A 178 -3.43 1.00 -11.62
CA THR A 178 -2.08 1.59 -11.61
C THR A 178 -2.06 3.11 -11.80
N ALA A 179 -3.11 3.70 -12.36
CA ALA A 179 -3.22 5.16 -12.52
C ALA A 179 -3.26 5.86 -11.15
N ALA A 180 -3.91 5.25 -10.15
CA ALA A 180 -3.90 5.74 -8.78
C ALA A 180 -2.50 5.79 -8.16
N SER A 181 -1.53 5.02 -8.66
CA SER A 181 -0.18 5.13 -8.15
C SER A 181 0.49 6.45 -8.55
N LYS A 182 0.15 7.05 -9.70
CA LYS A 182 1.01 8.05 -10.39
C LYS A 182 0.30 9.39 -10.60
N GLU A 183 -0.47 9.85 -9.61
CA GLU A 183 -1.06 11.18 -9.67
C GLU A 183 0.04 12.24 -9.62
N THR A 184 0.22 12.93 -10.74
CA THR A 184 1.15 14.06 -10.87
C THR A 184 0.37 15.32 -11.18
N LYS A 185 0.80 16.45 -10.61
CA LYS A 185 0.25 17.78 -10.87
C LYS A 185 1.35 18.68 -11.43
N LYS A 186 0.99 19.73 -12.16
CA LYS A 186 1.94 20.76 -12.57
C LYS A 186 1.75 21.99 -11.68
N VAL A 187 2.81 22.39 -11.00
CA VAL A 187 2.83 23.58 -10.14
C VAL A 187 3.90 24.54 -10.62
N CYS A 188 3.64 25.84 -10.56
CA CYS A 188 4.53 26.85 -11.13
C CYS A 188 4.78 28.01 -10.16
N PHE A 189 6.00 28.52 -10.19
CA PHE A 189 6.42 29.79 -9.58
C PHE A 189 7.00 30.66 -10.69
N GLY A 190 6.39 31.83 -10.92
CA GLY A 190 6.71 32.64 -12.10
C GLY A 190 6.52 31.84 -13.40
N SER A 191 7.55 31.77 -14.22
CA SER A 191 7.58 30.99 -15.47
C SER A 191 8.12 29.57 -15.31
N ARG A 192 8.65 29.21 -14.12
CA ARG A 192 9.17 27.85 -13.87
C ARG A 192 8.05 26.96 -13.37
N CYS A 193 7.93 25.78 -13.96
CA CYS A 193 6.98 24.77 -13.54
C CYS A 193 7.67 23.46 -13.16
N PHE A 194 7.03 22.75 -12.23
CA PHE A 194 7.43 21.45 -11.73
C PHE A 194 6.29 20.46 -11.91
N LYS A 195 6.60 19.29 -12.44
CA LYS A 195 5.73 18.12 -12.42
C LYS A 195 5.95 17.38 -11.10
N VAL A 196 4.97 17.50 -10.22
CA VAL A 196 5.05 17.03 -8.83
C VAL A 196 4.18 15.81 -8.60
N GLU A 197 4.72 14.80 -7.94
CA GLU A 197 3.92 13.70 -7.39
C GLU A 197 3.15 14.17 -6.15
N LEU A 198 1.91 13.74 -5.97
CA LEU A 198 1.12 14.12 -4.80
C LEU A 198 1.27 13.10 -3.65
N ALA A 199 1.69 13.58 -2.49
CA ALA A 199 1.71 12.84 -1.22
C ALA A 199 0.55 13.31 -0.32
N ARG A 200 -0.56 12.58 -0.35
CA ARG A 200 -1.80 12.93 0.38
C ARG A 200 -2.00 12.07 1.62
N THR A 201 -1.52 10.83 1.62
CA THR A 201 -1.61 9.96 2.79
C THR A 201 -0.44 10.18 3.73
N ARG A 202 -0.66 9.91 5.03
CA ARG A 202 0.42 9.84 6.01
C ARG A 202 1.56 8.92 5.57
N LYS A 203 1.24 7.77 4.96
CA LYS A 203 2.24 6.81 4.47
C LYS A 203 3.09 7.37 3.32
N GLU A 204 2.48 8.13 2.41
CA GLU A 204 3.20 8.83 1.34
C GLU A 204 4.03 9.98 1.87
N GLN A 205 3.49 10.75 2.81
CA GLN A 205 4.18 11.85 3.47
C GLN A 205 5.38 11.34 4.29
N GLU A 206 5.23 10.23 5.01
CA GLU A 206 6.33 9.59 5.75
C GLU A 206 7.40 9.00 4.82
N ARG A 207 7.01 8.56 3.61
CA ARG A 207 7.95 8.05 2.60
C ARG A 207 8.69 9.16 1.87
N GLY A 208 8.00 10.23 1.49
CA GLY A 208 8.54 11.32 0.66
C GLY A 208 9.34 10.82 -0.54
N LEU A 209 10.49 11.45 -0.78
CA LEU A 209 11.47 11.09 -1.81
C LEU A 209 12.55 10.08 -1.34
N MET A 210 12.33 9.35 -0.23
CA MET A 210 13.30 8.37 0.28
C MET A 210 13.73 7.34 -0.79
N PHE A 211 15.01 6.98 -0.75
CA PHE A 211 15.67 5.99 -1.60
C PHE A 211 15.72 6.30 -3.10
N ARG A 212 15.25 7.48 -3.53
CA ARG A 212 15.41 7.92 -4.93
C ARG A 212 16.85 8.33 -5.18
N LYS A 213 17.41 7.82 -6.29
CA LYS A 213 18.77 8.15 -6.72
C LYS A 213 18.85 9.42 -7.55
N GLU A 214 17.73 9.81 -8.15
CA GLU A 214 17.62 10.95 -9.04
C GLU A 214 16.24 11.60 -8.93
N LEU A 215 16.18 12.88 -9.26
CA LEU A 215 14.98 13.67 -9.43
C LEU A 215 15.19 14.57 -10.65
N ALA A 216 14.21 14.63 -11.54
CA ALA A 216 14.26 15.49 -12.72
C ALA A 216 14.38 16.98 -12.32
N GLU A 217 14.98 17.79 -13.19
CA GLU A 217 15.14 19.25 -12.98
C GLU A 217 13.81 20.00 -12.82
N ASP A 218 12.75 19.48 -13.40
CA ASP A 218 11.36 19.93 -13.28
C ASP A 218 10.53 18.94 -12.46
N GLY A 219 11.16 18.03 -11.72
CA GLY A 219 10.48 17.06 -10.87
C GLY A 219 10.32 17.56 -9.43
N GLY A 220 9.30 17.05 -8.75
CA GLY A 220 9.16 17.27 -7.30
C GLY A 220 8.11 16.37 -6.66
N MET A 221 7.85 16.62 -5.38
CA MET A 221 6.75 16.01 -4.64
C MET A 221 6.03 17.08 -3.83
N LEU A 222 4.71 17.15 -3.99
CA LEU A 222 3.84 18.06 -3.25
C LEU A 222 3.08 17.27 -2.17
N PHE A 223 3.39 17.57 -0.93
CA PHE A 223 2.76 17.05 0.27
C PHE A 223 1.52 17.91 0.55
N VAL A 224 0.36 17.28 0.62
CA VAL A 224 -0.94 17.94 0.83
C VAL A 224 -1.49 17.48 2.17
N PHE A 225 -1.66 18.40 3.12
CA PHE A 225 -2.13 18.08 4.46
C PHE A 225 -3.62 18.37 4.64
N GLU A 226 -4.29 17.56 5.47
CA GLU A 226 -5.73 17.70 5.75
C GLU A 226 -6.06 19.00 6.50
N GLU A 227 -5.13 19.54 7.29
CA GLU A 227 -5.29 20.77 8.07
C GLU A 227 -4.07 21.70 7.87
N GLU A 228 -4.16 22.98 8.27
CA GLU A 228 -2.97 23.84 8.40
C GLU A 228 -2.23 23.49 9.69
N GLY A 229 -0.90 23.40 9.64
CA GLY A 229 -0.12 23.02 10.82
C GLY A 229 1.39 23.22 10.66
N ILE A 230 2.13 22.93 11.73
CA ILE A 230 3.60 22.88 11.71
C ILE A 230 4.03 21.48 11.30
N TYR A 231 4.52 21.35 10.07
CA TYR A 231 4.93 20.08 9.50
C TYR A 231 6.45 20.02 9.40
N PRO A 232 7.15 19.36 10.34
CA PRO A 232 8.59 19.21 10.26
C PRO A 232 8.98 18.18 9.20
N PHE A 233 10.07 18.44 8.46
CA PHE A 233 10.61 17.54 7.45
C PHE A 233 12.03 17.12 7.81
N TRP A 234 12.48 15.98 7.31
CA TRP A 234 13.83 15.45 7.52
C TRP A 234 14.35 14.78 6.26
N MET A 235 15.66 14.51 6.23
CA MET A 235 16.32 13.89 5.07
C MET A 235 16.67 12.41 5.32
N LYS A 236 15.97 11.74 6.25
CA LYS A 236 16.26 10.35 6.60
C LYS A 236 16.03 9.47 5.37
N ASN A 237 17.03 8.69 4.97
CA ASN A 237 17.00 7.83 3.78
C ASN A 237 16.79 8.55 2.42
N THR A 238 16.83 9.87 2.37
CA THR A 238 16.81 10.64 1.12
C THR A 238 18.23 10.73 0.57
N LEU A 239 18.46 10.29 -0.68
CA LEU A 239 19.81 10.16 -1.25
C LEU A 239 20.25 11.36 -2.09
N ILE A 240 19.34 12.29 -2.35
CA ILE A 240 19.55 13.48 -3.18
C ILE A 240 19.33 14.74 -2.34
N PRO A 241 20.09 15.83 -2.55
CA PRO A 241 19.80 17.12 -1.93
C PRO A 241 18.46 17.67 -2.41
N LEU A 242 17.73 18.31 -1.50
CA LEU A 242 16.39 18.86 -1.76
C LEU A 242 16.24 20.28 -1.26
N ASP A 243 15.49 21.09 -2.01
CA ASP A 243 14.86 22.29 -1.47
C ASP A 243 13.48 21.92 -0.95
N ILE A 244 13.18 22.30 0.28
CA ILE A 244 11.91 22.02 0.95
C ILE A 244 11.18 23.35 1.15
N ILE A 245 10.00 23.49 0.55
CA ILE A 245 9.25 24.75 0.44
C ILE A 245 7.91 24.58 1.13
N TRP A 246 7.68 25.29 2.22
CA TRP A 246 6.40 25.28 2.95
C TRP A 246 5.49 26.39 2.42
N LEU A 247 4.22 26.05 2.21
CA LEU A 247 3.21 26.91 1.60
C LEU A 247 1.95 26.97 2.48
N ASP A 248 1.36 28.16 2.64
CA ASP A 248 0.08 28.34 3.34
C ASP A 248 -1.11 27.77 2.53
N LYS A 249 -2.33 27.77 3.09
CA LYS A 249 -3.52 27.29 2.36
C LYS A 249 -3.86 28.03 1.08
N LYS A 250 -3.28 29.23 0.86
CA LYS A 250 -3.42 29.99 -0.38
C LYS A 250 -2.31 29.68 -1.38
N GLY A 251 -1.42 28.73 -1.06
CA GLY A 251 -0.28 28.38 -1.90
C GLY A 251 0.86 29.39 -1.82
N ARG A 252 0.93 30.25 -0.80
CA ARG A 252 2.02 31.23 -0.67
C ARG A 252 3.17 30.67 0.14
N VAL A 253 4.40 30.88 -0.32
CA VAL A 253 5.62 30.42 0.35
C VAL A 253 5.74 31.08 1.71
N VAL A 254 5.76 30.28 2.77
CA VAL A 254 5.95 30.75 4.15
C VAL A 254 7.35 30.46 4.69
N PHE A 255 8.04 29.47 4.13
CA PHE A 255 9.39 29.10 4.51
C PHE A 255 10.07 28.27 3.40
N VAL A 256 11.38 28.44 3.24
CA VAL A 256 12.20 27.68 2.29
C VAL A 256 13.45 27.20 3.00
N SER A 257 13.63 25.88 3.08
CA SER A 257 14.90 25.25 3.43
C SER A 257 15.63 24.91 2.15
N ARG A 258 16.70 25.64 1.85
CA ARG A 258 17.49 25.46 0.62
C ARG A 258 18.62 24.47 0.83
N ASP A 259 18.89 23.71 -0.23
CA ASP A 259 19.97 22.75 -0.40
C ASP A 259 20.14 21.82 0.81
N THR A 260 19.01 21.28 1.26
CA THR A 260 18.96 20.38 2.41
C THR A 260 19.65 19.08 2.04
N GLN A 261 20.70 18.72 2.77
CA GLN A 261 21.55 17.57 2.45
C GLN A 261 21.00 16.25 3.01
N PRO A 262 21.24 15.11 2.33
CA PRO A 262 21.05 13.77 2.87
C PRO A 262 21.63 13.62 4.29
N CYS A 263 20.91 12.91 5.17
CA CYS A 263 21.41 12.65 6.51
C CYS A 263 22.67 11.76 6.49
N GLU A 264 23.70 12.18 7.23
CA GLU A 264 24.93 11.39 7.42
C GLU A 264 24.66 10.17 8.32
N LYS A 265 25.30 9.03 8.02
CA LYS A 265 25.05 7.76 8.73
C LYS A 265 25.36 7.80 10.23
N GLU A 266 26.35 8.61 10.63
CA GLU A 266 26.88 8.64 12.00
C GLU A 266 26.29 9.78 12.85
N LYS A 267 25.41 10.61 12.27
CA LYS A 267 24.82 11.76 12.96
C LYS A 267 23.30 11.59 13.12
N PRO A 268 22.71 12.07 14.23
CA PRO A 268 21.26 12.16 14.34
C PRO A 268 20.67 12.96 13.17
N CYS A 269 19.69 12.39 12.49
CA CYS A 269 18.99 13.05 11.39
C CYS A 269 17.97 14.03 11.98
N VAL A 270 18.31 15.31 11.98
CA VAL A 270 17.51 16.37 12.60
C VAL A 270 16.40 16.82 11.65
N ALA A 271 15.21 17.03 12.21
CA ALA A 271 14.08 17.58 11.46
C ALA A 271 14.13 19.12 11.41
N ILE A 272 13.70 19.66 10.29
CA ILE A 272 13.59 21.09 9.99
C ILE A 272 12.16 21.52 10.31
N PHE A 273 12.03 22.49 11.21
CA PHE A 273 10.75 23.02 11.63
C PHE A 273 10.47 24.35 10.92
N PRO A 274 9.34 24.48 10.19
CA PRO A 274 8.97 25.76 9.61
C PRO A 274 8.53 26.72 10.73
N PRO A 275 8.84 28.03 10.62
CA PRO A 275 8.43 29.04 11.60
C PRO A 275 6.94 29.41 11.52
N LYS A 276 6.22 28.96 10.48
CA LYS A 276 4.82 29.27 10.22
C LYS A 276 4.06 28.01 9.83
N GLN A 277 2.75 28.02 10.07
CA GLN A 277 1.87 26.95 9.63
C GLN A 277 1.84 26.87 8.11
N ALA A 278 1.76 25.65 7.60
CA ALA A 278 1.66 25.34 6.19
C ALA A 278 0.47 24.41 5.94
N LYS A 279 -0.08 24.44 4.74
CA LYS A 279 -1.05 23.48 4.21
C LYS A 279 -0.42 22.52 3.21
N PHE A 280 0.62 22.99 2.54
CA PHE A 280 1.37 22.21 1.56
C PHE A 280 2.87 22.32 1.83
N VAL A 281 3.61 21.29 1.46
CA VAL A 281 5.07 21.32 1.41
C VAL A 281 5.50 20.77 0.05
N LEU A 282 6.40 21.46 -0.63
CA LEU A 282 6.94 21.08 -1.93
C LEU A 282 8.42 20.73 -1.77
N GLU A 283 8.79 19.50 -2.15
CA GLU A 283 10.17 19.08 -2.32
C GLU A 283 10.55 19.15 -3.81
N ILE A 284 11.63 19.88 -4.11
CA ILE A 284 12.27 19.93 -5.44
C ILE A 284 13.77 19.68 -5.32
N LYS A 285 14.47 19.55 -6.44
CA LYS A 285 15.92 19.35 -6.46
C LYS A 285 16.66 20.47 -5.71
N GLY A 286 17.65 20.10 -4.89
CA GLY A 286 18.45 21.05 -4.12
C GLY A 286 19.09 22.15 -4.98
N GLY A 287 19.04 23.38 -4.49
CA GLY A 287 19.55 24.58 -5.17
C GLY A 287 18.60 25.19 -6.21
N MET A 288 17.51 24.50 -6.58
CA MET A 288 16.56 24.97 -7.59
C MET A 288 15.80 26.22 -7.16
N ALA A 289 15.40 26.32 -5.89
CA ALA A 289 14.75 27.49 -5.31
C ALA A 289 15.65 28.73 -5.41
N ALA A 290 16.96 28.57 -5.24
CA ALA A 290 17.91 29.67 -5.45
C ALA A 290 18.03 30.01 -6.95
N ASN A 291 18.10 29.00 -7.82
CA ASN A 291 18.22 29.18 -9.27
C ASN A 291 17.05 29.95 -9.88
N ILE A 292 15.84 29.79 -9.35
CA ILE A 292 14.65 30.49 -9.84
C ILE A 292 14.33 31.76 -9.05
N GLY A 293 15.15 32.11 -8.05
CA GLY A 293 14.93 33.28 -7.20
C GLY A 293 13.70 33.17 -6.30
N LEU A 294 13.29 31.96 -5.92
CA LEU A 294 12.08 31.72 -5.12
C LEU A 294 12.22 32.30 -3.72
N GLU A 295 11.35 33.23 -3.36
CA GLU A 295 11.33 33.88 -2.05
C GLU A 295 10.04 33.66 -1.24
N VAL A 296 10.09 33.99 0.06
CA VAL A 296 8.92 33.97 0.94
C VAL A 296 7.91 35.00 0.45
N GLY A 297 6.64 34.59 0.36
CA GLY A 297 5.54 35.40 -0.15
C GLY A 297 5.14 35.11 -1.59
N GLU A 298 5.98 34.43 -2.36
CA GLU A 298 5.61 33.98 -3.71
C GLU A 298 4.47 32.98 -3.71
N GLU A 299 3.65 33.00 -4.76
CA GLU A 299 2.46 32.19 -4.88
C GLU A 299 2.67 31.05 -5.87
N MET A 300 2.43 29.83 -5.39
CA MET A 300 2.35 28.63 -6.22
C MET A 300 1.06 28.66 -7.03
N ARG A 301 1.19 28.56 -8.36
CA ARG A 301 0.04 28.37 -9.25
C ARG A 301 -0.07 26.93 -9.69
N GLU A 302 -1.29 26.43 -9.71
CA GLU A 302 -1.60 25.10 -10.23
C GLU A 302 -2.04 25.23 -11.70
N GLU A 303 -1.46 24.43 -12.59
CA GLU A 303 -1.97 24.26 -13.95
C GLU A 303 -2.74 22.95 -14.04
N ASN A 304 -3.98 23.03 -14.54
CA ASN A 304 -4.85 21.89 -14.82
C ASN A 304 -4.44 21.17 -16.10
#